data_AF-A0A3M4AFC5-F1
#
_entry.id   AF-A0A3M4AFC5-F1
#
_cell.length_a   1.000
_cell.length_b   1.000
_cell.length_c   1.000
_cell.angle_alpha   90.00
_cell.angle_beta   90.00
_cell.angle_gamma   90.00
#
_symmetry.space_group_name_H-M   'P 1'
#
loop_
_entity.id
_entity.type
_entity.pdbx_description
1 polymer ?
#
loop_
_entity_poly.entity_id
_entity_poly.type
_entity_poly.pdbx_seq_one_letter_code
_entity_poly.pdbx_strand_id
1 'polypeptide(L)'
;MQRRDGPNDDERYVYDGQGQRCRKISTAQASGRTLTNEVRYLPGLEIRTTADGEILHVVTVQAGRNSVRVLHWEAGKPDGIANNQVRYSLGDHLGSSTLELDHQGGLISQESYYPFGGTAWWAARSAVEAKYKTVRYSGKEHDASGLYYYGFRYYAPWLQRWINPDPAGDVDGLNFYAMVRNNPTAYTDPYGLTGEYRGRRDSVERDVLFDTGILARGRSEISKLPKTEPDHLNRAFKLAYSAWSESSKTLAAPAIAQLPELLMSYVLGDGAKERRGELAETYSTTACMLKDYNEGGGHYNQIAIMKNYSGTDAFIDLEDQHKRIFMVEDLLNVHVAGTSITLGHEVSHTVLNNKILDFGYLAAGLRDEKAAAISEDSYIQHLEGGLNSAMEYSYGRKNAHMFRSVERMIGKNVLSTERALRLFEVKSMQDMKIERLSDPAVRTNLLMNNADSLAMLSIMLAESTVKSSLRRWGKLF
;
A
#
# COMPACT_ATOMS: atom_id res chain seq x y z
N MET A 1 -31.49 -4.32 -19.18
CA MET A 1 -32.60 -3.69 -19.94
C MET A 1 -33.90 -3.93 -19.20
N GLN A 2 -34.62 -2.85 -18.83
CA GLN A 2 -35.88 -2.98 -18.10
C GLN A 2 -37.02 -3.36 -19.06
N ARG A 3 -37.74 -4.45 -18.78
CA ARG A 3 -38.94 -4.85 -19.54
C ARG A 3 -40.18 -4.50 -18.71
N ARG A 4 -41.24 -3.99 -19.35
CA ARG A 4 -42.46 -3.56 -18.63
C ARG A 4 -43.20 -4.72 -17.97
N ASP A 5 -43.20 -5.88 -18.61
CA ASP A 5 -44.06 -7.02 -18.23
C ASP A 5 -43.28 -8.34 -18.07
N GLY A 6 -42.04 -8.29 -17.57
CA GLY A 6 -41.22 -9.49 -17.35
C GLY A 6 -39.87 -9.23 -16.66
N PRO A 7 -39.12 -10.30 -16.34
CA PRO A 7 -37.78 -10.17 -15.77
C PRO A 7 -36.84 -9.38 -16.69
N ASN A 8 -35.93 -8.63 -16.07
CA ASN A 8 -35.00 -7.74 -16.78
C ASN A 8 -33.76 -8.50 -17.23
N ASP A 9 -33.09 -7.97 -18.27
CA ASP A 9 -31.70 -8.33 -18.54
C ASP A 9 -30.83 -7.53 -17.56
N ASP A 10 -29.92 -8.19 -16.84
CA ASP A 10 -29.11 -7.56 -15.79
C ASP A 10 -27.66 -8.09 -15.77
N GLU A 11 -26.77 -7.28 -15.20
CA GLU A 11 -25.41 -7.70 -14.86
C GLU A 11 -25.15 -7.35 -13.39
N ARG A 12 -24.67 -8.33 -12.62
CA ARG A 12 -24.41 -8.25 -11.18
C ARG A 12 -22.94 -8.54 -10.90
N TYR A 13 -22.38 -7.83 -9.93
CA TYR A 13 -20.98 -7.95 -9.56
C TYR A 13 -20.84 -8.26 -8.07
N VAL A 14 -19.85 -9.09 -7.71
CA VAL A 14 -19.50 -9.42 -6.31
C VAL A 14 -18.04 -9.07 -6.07
N TYR A 15 -17.76 -8.46 -4.92
CA TYR A 15 -16.46 -7.94 -4.53
C TYR A 15 -15.96 -8.59 -3.24
N ASP A 16 -14.64 -8.65 -3.05
CA ASP A 16 -14.03 -9.02 -1.77
C ASP A 16 -14.02 -7.86 -0.75
N GLY A 17 -13.49 -8.13 0.45
CA GLY A 17 -13.35 -7.13 1.50
C GLY A 17 -12.36 -6.00 1.18
N GLN A 18 -11.60 -6.11 0.08
CA GLN A 18 -10.69 -5.07 -0.42
C GLN A 18 -11.30 -4.30 -1.61
N GLY A 19 -12.57 -4.57 -1.95
CA GLY A 19 -13.28 -3.91 -3.05
C GLY A 19 -12.89 -4.42 -4.43
N GLN A 20 -12.19 -5.54 -4.57
CA GLN A 20 -11.84 -6.12 -5.87
C GLN A 20 -12.93 -7.08 -6.36
N ARG A 21 -13.28 -6.99 -7.64
CA ARG A 21 -14.29 -7.84 -8.28
C ARG A 21 -13.84 -9.30 -8.32
N CYS A 22 -14.58 -10.16 -7.64
CA CYS A 22 -14.37 -11.61 -7.64
C CYS A 22 -15.32 -12.34 -8.59
N ARG A 23 -16.50 -11.75 -8.87
CA ARG A 23 -17.54 -12.40 -9.69
C ARG A 23 -18.30 -11.39 -10.54
N LYS A 24 -18.66 -11.81 -11.75
CA LYS A 24 -19.57 -11.11 -12.66
C LYS A 24 -20.61 -12.09 -13.17
N ILE A 25 -21.89 -11.74 -13.07
CA ILE A 25 -23.02 -12.60 -13.44
C ILE A 25 -23.89 -11.80 -14.41
N SER A 26 -24.05 -12.28 -15.63
CA SER A 26 -24.86 -11.63 -16.65
C SER A 26 -26.09 -12.50 -16.93
N THR A 27 -27.28 -11.91 -16.86
CA THR A 27 -28.55 -12.60 -17.06
C THR A 27 -29.29 -11.97 -18.25
N ALA A 28 -29.69 -12.78 -19.22
CA ALA A 28 -30.43 -12.34 -20.40
C ALA A 28 -31.68 -13.22 -20.63
N GLN A 29 -32.79 -12.59 -21.00
CA GLN A 29 -34.07 -13.24 -21.26
C GLN A 29 -34.24 -13.51 -22.75
N ALA A 30 -34.24 -14.79 -23.15
CA ALA A 30 -34.36 -15.23 -24.54
C ALA A 30 -35.36 -16.39 -24.69
N SER A 31 -36.35 -16.22 -25.58
CA SER A 31 -37.30 -17.27 -25.99
C SER A 31 -37.90 -18.12 -24.84
N GLY A 32 -38.34 -17.46 -23.76
CA GLY A 32 -38.96 -18.12 -22.60
C GLY A 32 -37.98 -18.77 -21.62
N ARG A 33 -36.66 -18.56 -21.79
CA ARG A 33 -35.62 -19.04 -20.88
C ARG A 33 -34.76 -17.88 -20.38
N THR A 34 -34.26 -18.02 -19.16
CA THR A 34 -33.23 -17.15 -18.60
C THR A 34 -31.86 -17.76 -18.91
N LEU A 35 -31.04 -17.03 -19.67
CA LEU A 35 -29.66 -17.37 -19.96
C LEU A 35 -28.78 -16.69 -18.91
N THR A 36 -27.98 -17.48 -18.19
CA THR A 36 -27.07 -16.99 -17.15
C THR A 36 -25.63 -17.30 -17.56
N ASN A 37 -24.81 -16.26 -17.66
CA ASN A 37 -23.37 -16.36 -17.83
C ASN A 37 -22.68 -15.90 -16.55
N GLU A 38 -21.53 -16.49 -16.25
CA GLU A 38 -20.75 -16.19 -15.04
C GLU A 38 -19.26 -16.08 -15.37
N VAL A 39 -18.60 -15.12 -14.74
CA VAL A 39 -17.14 -15.02 -14.69
C VAL A 39 -16.69 -15.00 -13.24
N ARG A 40 -15.73 -15.86 -12.90
CA ARG A 40 -15.02 -15.86 -11.62
C ARG A 40 -13.59 -15.40 -11.85
N TYR A 41 -13.16 -14.43 -11.06
CA TYR A 41 -11.83 -13.83 -11.14
C TYR A 41 -10.97 -14.37 -10.00
N LEU A 42 -9.85 -15.00 -10.35
CA LEU A 42 -8.88 -15.60 -9.45
C LEU A 42 -7.47 -15.08 -9.80
N PRO A 43 -6.48 -15.23 -8.89
CA PRO A 43 -5.09 -14.87 -9.20
C PRO A 43 -4.58 -15.61 -10.44
N GLY A 44 -4.33 -14.88 -11.53
CA GLY A 44 -3.82 -15.40 -12.80
C GLY A 44 -4.82 -16.22 -13.63
N LEU A 45 -6.10 -16.29 -13.24
CA LEU A 45 -7.10 -17.14 -13.88
C LEU A 45 -8.48 -16.49 -13.88
N GLU A 46 -9.17 -16.52 -15.02
CA GLU A 46 -10.60 -16.27 -15.10
C GLU A 46 -11.31 -17.58 -15.48
N ILE A 47 -12.38 -17.94 -14.77
CA ILE A 47 -13.26 -19.06 -15.14
C ILE A 47 -14.55 -18.46 -15.67
N ARG A 48 -14.85 -18.73 -16.94
CA ARG A 48 -15.99 -18.21 -17.67
C ARG A 48 -16.93 -19.35 -18.02
N THR A 49 -18.16 -19.28 -17.53
CA THR A 49 -19.21 -20.26 -17.80
C THR A 49 -20.40 -19.58 -18.47
N THR A 50 -20.93 -20.19 -19.53
CA THR A 50 -22.06 -19.63 -20.28
C THR A 50 -23.28 -20.54 -20.20
N ALA A 51 -24.45 -19.98 -20.51
CA ALA A 51 -25.73 -20.68 -20.44
C ALA A 51 -25.85 -21.88 -21.40
N ASP A 52 -25.07 -21.90 -22.49
CA ASP A 52 -24.99 -23.00 -23.46
C ASP A 52 -24.00 -24.11 -23.06
N GLY A 53 -23.38 -24.01 -21.88
CA GLY A 53 -22.51 -25.05 -21.32
C GLY A 53 -21.04 -24.93 -21.68
N GLU A 54 -20.60 -23.79 -22.24
CA GLU A 54 -19.17 -23.48 -22.39
C GLU A 54 -18.55 -23.28 -21.00
N ILE A 55 -17.39 -23.91 -20.78
CA ILE A 55 -16.53 -23.69 -19.61
C ILE A 55 -15.14 -23.36 -20.13
N LEU A 56 -14.77 -22.09 -20.00
CA LEU A 56 -13.53 -21.52 -20.50
C LEU A 56 -12.67 -21.03 -19.33
N HIS A 57 -11.47 -21.57 -19.23
CA HIS A 57 -10.40 -21.09 -18.37
C HIS A 57 -9.50 -20.13 -19.17
N VAL A 58 -9.41 -18.89 -18.71
CA VAL A 58 -8.51 -17.87 -19.29
C VAL A 58 -7.34 -17.68 -18.34
N VAL A 59 -6.21 -18.32 -18.66
CA VAL A 59 -4.97 -18.13 -17.91
C VAL A 59 -4.32 -16.84 -18.38
N THR A 60 -3.98 -15.96 -17.45
CA THR A 60 -3.40 -14.65 -17.76
C THR A 60 -2.00 -14.53 -17.19
N VAL A 61 -1.04 -14.20 -18.05
CA VAL A 61 0.35 -13.98 -17.68
C VAL A 61 0.78 -12.60 -18.13
N GLN A 62 1.34 -11.82 -17.22
CA GLN A 62 1.93 -10.53 -17.55
C GLN A 62 3.33 -10.74 -18.14
N ALA A 63 3.60 -10.14 -19.30
CA ALA A 63 4.87 -10.21 -20.01
C ALA A 63 5.41 -8.79 -20.24
N GLY A 64 6.05 -8.21 -19.22
CA GLY A 64 6.48 -6.82 -19.24
C GLY A 64 5.29 -5.86 -19.36
N ARG A 65 5.27 -5.02 -20.40
CA ARG A 65 4.16 -4.10 -20.70
C ARG A 65 2.97 -4.78 -21.43
N ASN A 66 3.16 -6.00 -21.90
CA ASN A 66 2.19 -6.76 -22.65
C ASN A 66 1.58 -7.86 -21.78
N SER A 67 0.52 -8.51 -22.27
CA SER A 67 -0.08 -9.67 -21.61
C SER A 67 -0.23 -10.83 -22.58
N VAL A 68 -0.16 -12.03 -22.03
CA VAL A 68 -0.44 -13.27 -22.75
C VAL A 68 -1.65 -13.92 -22.09
N ARG A 69 -2.66 -14.25 -22.89
CA ARG A 69 -3.84 -14.99 -22.46
C ARG A 69 -3.86 -16.35 -23.13
N VAL A 70 -4.13 -17.40 -22.37
CA VAL A 70 -4.35 -18.75 -22.90
C VAL A 70 -5.81 -19.10 -22.69
N LEU A 71 -6.51 -19.41 -23.78
CA LEU A 71 -7.89 -19.85 -23.78
C LEU A 71 -7.94 -21.38 -23.75
N HIS A 72 -8.27 -21.94 -22.59
CA HIS A 72 -8.43 -23.37 -22.37
C HIS A 72 -9.89 -23.71 -22.12
N TRP A 73 -10.52 -24.44 -23.04
CA TRP A 73 -11.87 -24.95 -22.86
C TRP A 73 -11.84 -26.30 -22.16
N GLU A 74 -12.52 -26.36 -21.02
CA GLU A 74 -12.88 -27.62 -20.35
C GLU A 74 -14.12 -28.24 -21.01
N ALA A 75 -15.09 -27.42 -21.41
CA ALA A 75 -16.31 -27.84 -22.11
C ALA A 75 -16.77 -26.78 -23.13
N GLY A 76 -17.53 -27.21 -24.15
CA GLY A 76 -18.21 -26.32 -25.10
C GLY A 76 -17.30 -25.52 -26.03
N LYS A 77 -16.09 -25.99 -26.32
CA LYS A 77 -15.15 -25.31 -27.23
C LYS A 77 -15.80 -25.01 -28.60
N PRO A 78 -15.78 -23.77 -29.09
CA PRO A 78 -16.34 -23.44 -30.40
C PRO A 78 -15.54 -24.08 -31.55
N ASP A 79 -16.21 -24.27 -32.68
CA ASP A 79 -15.56 -24.61 -33.94
C ASP A 79 -14.72 -23.45 -34.47
N GLY A 80 -13.63 -23.77 -35.18
CA GLY A 80 -12.72 -22.77 -35.76
C GLY A 80 -11.67 -22.20 -34.80
N ILE A 81 -11.66 -22.60 -33.52
CA ILE A 81 -10.60 -22.26 -32.56
C ILE A 81 -9.99 -23.53 -31.97
N ALA A 82 -8.67 -23.59 -31.93
CA ALA A 82 -7.93 -24.67 -31.26
C ALA A 82 -8.04 -24.53 -29.74
N ASN A 83 -8.09 -25.65 -29.02
CA ASN A 83 -7.98 -25.59 -27.57
C ASN A 83 -6.58 -25.08 -27.17
N ASN A 84 -6.45 -24.49 -25.99
CA ASN A 84 -5.21 -23.86 -25.50
C ASN A 84 -4.69 -22.75 -26.43
N GLN A 85 -5.58 -22.00 -27.08
CA GLN A 85 -5.18 -20.91 -27.96
C GLN A 85 -4.44 -19.84 -27.16
N VAL A 86 -3.19 -19.58 -27.54
CA VAL A 86 -2.39 -18.48 -26.99
C VAL A 86 -2.70 -17.19 -27.75
N ARG A 87 -2.93 -16.11 -27.00
CA ARG A 87 -3.16 -14.76 -27.51
C ARG A 87 -2.17 -13.80 -26.88
N TYR A 88 -1.27 -13.26 -27.69
CA TYR A 88 -0.34 -12.21 -27.30
C TYR A 88 -1.01 -10.86 -27.52
N SER A 89 -1.27 -10.12 -26.44
CA SER A 89 -1.79 -8.77 -26.50
C SER A 89 -0.65 -7.76 -26.47
N LEU A 90 -0.49 -7.00 -27.56
CA LEU A 90 0.46 -5.91 -27.65
C LEU A 90 -0.23 -4.59 -27.29
N GLY A 91 0.36 -3.88 -26.33
CA GLY A 91 -0.16 -2.61 -25.80
C GLY A 91 0.45 -1.38 -26.46
N ASP A 92 -0.29 -0.27 -26.48
CA ASP A 92 0.27 1.07 -26.69
C ASP A 92 1.02 1.58 -25.44
N HIS A 93 1.46 2.85 -25.44
CA HIS A 93 2.17 3.45 -24.30
C HIS A 93 1.31 3.61 -23.04
N LEU A 94 -0.02 3.53 -23.17
CA LEU A 94 -0.99 3.57 -22.08
C LEU A 94 -1.42 2.16 -21.64
N GLY A 95 -0.91 1.12 -22.30
CA GLY A 95 -1.28 -0.27 -22.05
C GLY A 95 -2.59 -0.71 -22.71
N SER A 96 -3.17 0.08 -23.61
CA SER A 96 -4.36 -0.31 -24.36
C SER A 96 -4.03 -1.44 -25.34
N SER A 97 -4.82 -2.51 -25.36
CA SER A 97 -4.60 -3.67 -26.25
C SER A 97 -4.90 -3.30 -27.70
N THR A 98 -3.87 -3.04 -28.50
CA THR A 98 -4.01 -2.60 -29.90
C THR A 98 -3.93 -3.76 -30.89
N LEU A 99 -3.18 -4.82 -30.59
CA LEU A 99 -3.06 -6.02 -31.41
C LEU A 99 -3.18 -7.28 -30.56
N GLU A 100 -3.88 -8.28 -31.07
CA GLU A 100 -3.79 -9.66 -30.59
C GLU A 100 -3.15 -10.54 -31.67
N LEU A 101 -2.11 -11.28 -31.31
CA LEU A 101 -1.43 -12.24 -32.18
C LEU A 101 -1.58 -13.66 -31.64
N ASP A 102 -1.60 -14.65 -32.52
CA ASP A 102 -1.52 -16.07 -32.15
C ASP A 102 -0.06 -16.51 -31.89
N HIS A 103 0.12 -17.80 -31.56
CA HIS A 103 1.43 -18.37 -31.26
C HIS A 103 2.42 -18.44 -32.44
N GLN A 104 1.95 -18.23 -33.67
CA GLN A 104 2.81 -18.06 -34.84
C GLN A 104 3.10 -16.59 -35.16
N GLY A 105 2.57 -15.64 -34.37
CA GLY A 105 2.63 -14.22 -34.67
C GLY A 105 1.62 -13.78 -35.74
N GLY A 106 0.65 -14.62 -36.09
CA GLY A 106 -0.44 -14.27 -37.00
C GLY A 106 -1.44 -13.33 -36.32
N LEU A 107 -1.92 -12.32 -37.06
CA LEU A 107 -2.87 -11.34 -36.54
C LEU A 107 -4.23 -12.00 -36.25
N ILE A 108 -4.70 -11.91 -35.00
CA ILE A 108 -6.05 -12.30 -34.58
C ILE A 108 -6.99 -11.10 -34.66
N SER A 109 -6.62 -10.00 -34.00
CA SER A 109 -7.44 -8.79 -33.93
C SER A 109 -6.58 -7.52 -33.85
N GLN A 110 -7.13 -6.42 -34.31
CA GLN A 110 -6.55 -5.08 -34.16
C GLN A 110 -7.64 -4.10 -33.75
N GLU A 111 -7.32 -3.23 -32.79
CA GLU A 111 -8.24 -2.24 -32.24
C GLU A 111 -7.52 -0.90 -32.03
N SER A 112 -8.21 0.19 -32.32
CA SER A 112 -7.74 1.56 -32.12
C SER A 112 -8.77 2.35 -31.33
N TYR A 113 -8.29 3.24 -30.47
CA TYR A 113 -9.10 3.94 -29.50
C TYR A 113 -9.09 5.45 -29.77
N TYR A 114 -10.23 6.10 -29.56
CA TYR A 114 -10.28 7.53 -29.30
C TYR A 114 -9.52 7.85 -28.00
N PRO A 115 -9.08 9.11 -27.78
CA PRO A 115 -8.28 9.47 -26.61
C PRO A 115 -8.88 8.99 -25.28
N PHE A 116 -10.19 9.09 -25.12
CA PHE A 116 -10.93 8.71 -23.90
C PHE A 116 -11.43 7.26 -23.90
N GLY A 117 -10.89 6.39 -24.75
CA GLY A 117 -11.08 4.95 -24.66
C GLY A 117 -12.28 4.36 -25.40
N GLY A 118 -13.08 5.17 -26.09
CA GLY A 118 -14.05 4.64 -27.05
C GLY A 118 -13.33 3.96 -28.23
N THR A 119 -13.80 2.80 -28.67
CA THR A 119 -13.24 2.12 -29.85
C THR A 119 -13.50 2.95 -31.12
N ALA A 120 -12.43 3.45 -31.74
CA ALA A 120 -12.49 4.18 -33.01
C ALA A 120 -12.55 3.24 -34.21
N TRP A 121 -11.83 2.12 -34.12
CA TRP A 121 -11.80 1.09 -35.17
C TRP A 121 -11.48 -0.27 -34.56
N TRP A 122 -12.11 -1.33 -35.06
CA TRP A 122 -11.85 -2.71 -34.64
C TRP A 122 -12.11 -3.67 -35.78
N ALA A 123 -11.15 -4.57 -36.03
CA ALA A 123 -11.32 -5.74 -36.87
C ALA A 123 -10.71 -7.00 -36.22
N ALA A 124 -11.23 -8.16 -36.61
CA ALA A 124 -10.69 -9.47 -36.25
C ALA A 124 -10.76 -10.40 -37.47
N ARG A 125 -9.86 -11.39 -37.54
CA ARG A 125 -9.83 -12.34 -38.66
C ARG A 125 -11.04 -13.29 -38.68
N SER A 126 -11.73 -13.44 -37.55
CA SER A 126 -12.96 -14.23 -37.46
C SER A 126 -13.93 -13.65 -36.42
N ALA A 127 -15.23 -13.80 -36.69
CA ALA A 127 -16.29 -13.39 -35.76
C ALA A 127 -16.26 -14.21 -34.46
N VAL A 128 -15.79 -15.46 -34.50
CA VAL A 128 -15.68 -16.33 -33.32
C VAL A 128 -14.56 -15.82 -32.41
N GLU A 129 -13.37 -15.53 -32.95
CA GLU A 129 -12.24 -15.08 -32.13
C GLU A 129 -12.46 -13.69 -31.52
N ALA A 130 -13.21 -12.82 -32.21
CA ALA A 130 -13.56 -11.48 -31.73
C ALA A 130 -14.29 -11.50 -30.37
N LYS A 131 -15.09 -12.54 -30.10
CA LYS A 131 -15.89 -12.66 -28.86
C LYS A 131 -15.04 -12.80 -27.60
N TYR A 132 -13.81 -13.31 -27.74
CA TYR A 132 -12.95 -13.63 -26.60
C TYR A 132 -11.99 -12.49 -26.22
N LYS A 133 -12.05 -11.32 -26.88
CA LYS A 133 -11.29 -10.12 -26.49
C LYS A 133 -12.06 -9.29 -25.46
N THR A 134 -11.66 -9.41 -24.20
CA THR A 134 -12.32 -8.75 -23.06
C THR A 134 -11.53 -7.56 -22.53
N VAL A 135 -10.20 -7.64 -22.53
CA VAL A 135 -9.30 -6.54 -22.14
C VAL A 135 -8.98 -5.65 -23.34
N ARG A 136 -9.17 -4.33 -23.17
CA ARG A 136 -9.08 -3.35 -24.26
C ARG A 136 -8.31 -2.11 -23.84
N TYR A 137 -8.98 -0.96 -23.70
CA TYR A 137 -8.38 0.33 -23.35
C TYR A 137 -7.71 0.31 -21.96
N SER A 138 -6.52 0.91 -21.87
CA SER A 138 -5.69 0.96 -20.64
C SER A 138 -5.49 -0.40 -19.93
N GLY A 139 -5.57 -1.51 -20.67
CA GLY A 139 -5.46 -2.85 -20.11
C GLY A 139 -6.64 -3.24 -19.20
N LYS A 140 -7.80 -2.58 -19.34
CA LYS A 140 -9.00 -2.84 -18.53
C LYS A 140 -10.04 -3.67 -19.27
N GLU A 141 -10.80 -4.45 -18.51
CA GLU A 141 -11.91 -5.24 -19.05
C GLU A 141 -13.06 -4.31 -19.45
N HIS A 142 -13.53 -4.45 -20.69
CA HIS A 142 -14.71 -3.78 -21.22
C HIS A 142 -15.91 -4.70 -21.05
N ASP A 143 -16.81 -4.35 -20.15
CA ASP A 143 -17.99 -5.16 -19.84
C ASP A 143 -19.09 -5.01 -20.90
N ALA A 144 -20.08 -5.89 -20.85
CA ALA A 144 -21.21 -5.88 -21.78
C ALA A 144 -22.05 -4.59 -21.68
N SER A 145 -22.00 -3.91 -20.52
CA SER A 145 -22.59 -2.57 -20.31
C SER A 145 -21.91 -1.45 -21.09
N GLY A 146 -20.73 -1.71 -21.67
CA GLY A 146 -19.84 -0.72 -22.27
C GLY A 146 -18.90 -0.04 -21.27
N LEU A 147 -19.09 -0.27 -19.97
CA LEU A 147 -18.24 0.31 -18.95
C LEU A 147 -16.90 -0.43 -18.88
N TYR A 148 -15.84 0.32 -18.60
CA TYR A 148 -14.56 -0.26 -18.22
C TYR A 148 -14.48 -0.44 -16.71
N TYR A 149 -14.11 -1.64 -16.27
CA TYR A 149 -13.84 -1.92 -14.86
C TYR A 149 -12.37 -1.63 -14.54
N TYR A 150 -12.14 -0.62 -13.69
CA TYR A 150 -10.78 -0.20 -13.31
C TYR A 150 -10.31 -0.75 -11.97
N GLY A 151 -11.22 -1.28 -11.15
CA GLY A 151 -10.96 -1.67 -9.76
C GLY A 151 -12.01 -1.07 -8.85
N PHE A 152 -11.74 0.13 -8.35
CA PHE A 152 -12.64 0.82 -7.42
C PHE A 152 -13.73 1.64 -8.11
N ARG A 153 -13.57 1.93 -9.40
CA ARG A 153 -14.54 2.68 -10.20
C ARG A 153 -14.82 2.01 -11.54
N TYR A 154 -16.01 2.31 -12.07
CA TYR A 154 -16.34 2.06 -13.46
C TYR A 154 -16.22 3.36 -14.27
N TYR A 155 -15.66 3.22 -15.46
CA TYR A 155 -15.43 4.33 -16.39
C TYR A 155 -16.36 4.22 -17.59
N ALA A 156 -17.01 5.33 -17.95
CA ALA A 156 -17.86 5.44 -19.13
C ALA A 156 -17.11 6.17 -20.25
N PRO A 157 -16.53 5.45 -21.24
CA PRO A 157 -15.71 6.06 -22.28
C PRO A 157 -16.48 7.05 -23.15
N TRP A 158 -17.79 6.84 -23.36
CA TRP A 158 -18.65 7.77 -24.11
C TRP A 158 -18.99 9.06 -23.33
N LEU A 159 -18.91 9.05 -22.00
CA LEU A 159 -19.08 10.25 -21.17
C LEU A 159 -17.74 10.91 -20.82
N GLN A 160 -16.62 10.24 -21.14
CA GLN A 160 -15.26 10.67 -20.85
C GLN A 160 -15.02 10.95 -19.36
N ARG A 161 -15.69 10.20 -18.48
CA ARG A 161 -15.67 10.40 -17.03
C ARG A 161 -15.99 9.13 -16.25
N TRP A 162 -15.65 9.14 -14.97
CA TRP A 162 -16.11 8.11 -14.02
C TRP A 162 -17.62 8.18 -13.82
N ILE A 163 -18.26 7.05 -13.56
CA ILE A 163 -19.71 7.02 -13.30
C ILE A 163 -20.05 7.26 -11.82
N ASN A 164 -19.06 7.19 -10.95
CA ASN A 164 -19.17 7.41 -9.51
C ASN A 164 -18.03 8.32 -9.05
N PRO A 165 -18.23 9.10 -7.96
CA PRO A 165 -17.18 9.98 -7.44
C PRO A 165 -15.97 9.17 -6.97
N ASP A 166 -14.80 9.80 -7.01
CA ASP A 166 -13.56 9.25 -6.49
C ASP A 166 -13.69 8.86 -5.00
N PRO A 167 -13.58 7.57 -4.65
CA PRO A 167 -13.67 7.15 -3.26
C PRO A 167 -12.42 7.58 -2.45
N ALA A 168 -11.34 7.98 -3.11
CA ALA A 168 -10.17 8.57 -2.45
C ALA A 168 -10.33 10.08 -2.18
N GLY A 169 -11.46 10.69 -2.55
CA GLY A 169 -11.79 12.08 -2.21
C GLY A 169 -11.18 13.11 -3.18
N ASP A 170 -10.66 14.21 -2.64
CA ASP A 170 -10.06 15.31 -3.39
C ASP A 170 -8.58 15.08 -3.74
N VAL A 171 -8.14 13.83 -3.68
CA VAL A 171 -7.00 13.39 -4.47
C VAL A 171 -7.28 13.79 -5.94
N ASP A 172 -6.36 14.25 -6.78
CA ASP A 172 -6.68 14.66 -8.17
C ASP A 172 -7.63 15.85 -8.38
N GLY A 173 -8.09 16.49 -7.30
CA GLY A 173 -8.77 17.78 -7.32
C GLY A 173 -10.27 17.70 -7.02
N LEU A 174 -10.94 18.86 -7.04
CA LEU A 174 -12.33 19.00 -6.59
C LEU A 174 -13.37 18.35 -7.52
N ASN A 175 -12.96 17.88 -8.71
CA ASN A 175 -13.84 17.18 -9.64
C ASN A 175 -13.66 15.67 -9.52
N PHE A 176 -14.45 15.05 -8.65
CA PHE A 176 -14.39 13.62 -8.33
C PHE A 176 -14.78 12.69 -9.49
N TYR A 177 -15.25 13.24 -10.61
CA TYR A 177 -15.62 12.48 -11.81
C TYR A 177 -14.59 12.61 -12.95
N ALA A 178 -13.57 13.47 -12.79
CA ALA A 178 -12.60 13.72 -13.83
C ALA A 178 -11.77 12.47 -14.17
N MET A 179 -11.63 12.18 -15.46
CA MET A 179 -10.78 11.09 -15.94
C MET A 179 -9.37 11.63 -16.21
N VAL A 180 -8.39 11.18 -15.42
CA VAL A 180 -6.94 11.45 -15.59
C VAL A 180 -6.60 12.89 -15.99
N ARG A 181 -7.18 13.86 -15.26
CA ARG A 181 -7.00 15.32 -15.47
C ARG A 181 -7.33 15.79 -16.90
N ASN A 182 -8.25 15.10 -17.58
CA ASN A 182 -8.62 15.32 -18.98
C ASN A 182 -7.44 15.21 -19.98
N ASN A 183 -6.37 14.48 -19.62
CA ASN A 183 -5.25 14.20 -20.52
C ASN A 183 -5.00 12.67 -20.63
N PRO A 184 -5.94 11.93 -21.22
CA PRO A 184 -5.86 10.47 -21.31
C PRO A 184 -4.85 9.97 -22.34
N THR A 185 -4.20 10.87 -23.08
CA THR A 185 -3.09 10.52 -23.98
C THR A 185 -1.75 10.45 -23.28
N ALA A 186 -1.62 11.07 -22.10
CA ALA A 186 -0.39 11.09 -21.32
C ALA A 186 -0.49 10.22 -20.05
N TYR A 187 -1.68 10.09 -19.48
CA TYR A 187 -1.89 9.49 -18.16
C TYR A 187 -2.82 8.28 -18.21
N THR A 188 -2.63 7.38 -17.25
CA THR A 188 -3.48 6.21 -17.03
C THR A 188 -3.90 6.15 -15.57
N ASP A 189 -5.06 5.55 -15.30
CA ASP A 189 -5.50 5.25 -13.95
C ASP A 189 -5.44 3.72 -13.74
N PRO A 190 -4.52 3.17 -12.93
CA PRO A 190 -4.45 1.72 -12.76
C PRO A 190 -5.57 1.11 -11.91
N TYR A 191 -6.28 1.87 -11.07
CA TYR A 191 -7.24 1.29 -10.11
C TYR A 191 -8.60 1.99 -10.06
N GLY A 192 -8.76 3.06 -10.82
CA GLY A 192 -9.83 4.03 -10.62
C GLY A 192 -9.63 4.84 -9.35
N LEU A 193 -8.38 5.16 -8.97
CA LEU A 193 -8.03 5.87 -7.73
C LEU A 193 -6.88 6.87 -7.90
N THR A 194 -6.42 7.14 -9.14
CA THR A 194 -5.00 7.50 -9.31
C THR A 194 -4.63 8.92 -8.95
N GLY A 195 -4.28 9.11 -7.67
CA GLY A 195 -3.27 10.07 -7.25
C GLY A 195 -1.89 9.65 -7.73
N GLU A 196 -1.35 10.32 -8.76
CA GLU A 196 0.09 10.27 -9.07
C GLU A 196 0.95 10.64 -7.85
N TYR A 197 2.24 10.27 -7.86
CA TYR A 197 3.21 10.89 -6.95
C TYR A 197 3.13 12.41 -7.06
N ARG A 198 2.91 13.10 -5.94
CA ARG A 198 2.75 14.56 -5.90
C ARG A 198 4.03 15.22 -5.44
N GLY A 199 4.14 16.53 -5.67
CA GLY A 199 5.33 17.28 -5.28
C GLY A 199 6.55 17.04 -6.14
N ARG A 200 6.37 16.51 -7.37
CA ARG A 200 7.52 16.26 -8.26
C ARG A 200 8.32 17.54 -8.49
N ARG A 201 9.58 17.59 -8.02
CA ARG A 201 10.50 18.75 -8.07
C ARG A 201 9.97 20.00 -7.34
N ASP A 202 9.11 19.83 -6.35
CA ASP A 202 8.78 20.94 -5.44
C ASP A 202 9.98 21.32 -4.55
N SER A 203 9.80 22.23 -3.59
CA SER A 203 10.88 22.67 -2.71
C SER A 203 11.45 21.50 -1.90
N VAL A 204 10.59 20.74 -1.24
CA VAL A 204 10.98 19.59 -0.42
C VAL A 204 11.79 18.59 -1.24
N GLU A 205 11.30 18.17 -2.41
CA GLU A 205 12.04 17.22 -3.24
C GLU A 205 13.34 17.82 -3.79
N ARG A 206 13.37 19.13 -4.09
CA ARG A 206 14.60 19.79 -4.53
C ARG A 206 15.66 19.76 -3.44
N ASP A 207 15.28 19.99 -2.19
CA ASP A 207 16.21 19.92 -1.06
C ASP A 207 16.79 18.51 -0.93
N VAL A 208 15.96 17.47 -1.08
CA VAL A 208 16.43 16.07 -1.16
C VAL A 208 17.34 15.82 -2.36
N LEU A 209 17.03 16.41 -3.52
CA LEU A 209 17.81 16.27 -4.75
C LEU A 209 19.15 17.02 -4.73
N PHE A 210 19.28 18.06 -3.90
CA PHE A 210 20.55 18.78 -3.71
C PHE A 210 21.56 17.89 -2.99
N ASP A 211 21.11 17.12 -2.00
CA ASP A 211 21.94 16.22 -1.22
C ASP A 211 22.07 14.81 -1.83
N THR A 212 21.09 14.37 -2.64
CA THR A 212 20.98 12.99 -3.14
C THR A 212 20.34 12.87 -4.52
N GLY A 213 20.31 11.67 -5.12
CA GLY A 213 19.50 11.40 -6.33
C GLY A 213 18.22 10.65 -5.99
N ILE A 214 17.07 10.99 -6.60
CA ILE A 214 15.85 10.15 -6.50
C ILE A 214 15.82 9.15 -7.66
N LEU A 215 15.84 7.87 -7.30
CA LEU A 215 15.84 6.72 -8.22
C LEU A 215 14.44 6.39 -8.74
N ALA A 216 13.43 6.49 -7.87
CA ALA A 216 12.06 6.13 -8.21
C ALA A 216 11.05 6.89 -7.35
N ARG A 217 9.89 7.19 -7.93
CA ARG A 217 8.74 7.85 -7.29
C ARG A 217 7.47 7.02 -7.44
N GLY A 218 6.76 6.82 -6.34
CA GLY A 218 5.54 6.05 -6.29
C GLY A 218 5.72 4.58 -6.64
N ARG A 219 4.66 3.79 -6.41
CA ARG A 219 4.73 2.32 -6.49
C ARG A 219 5.14 1.82 -7.88
N SER A 220 4.73 2.52 -8.94
CA SER A 220 5.01 2.13 -10.33
C SER A 220 6.47 2.29 -10.76
N GLU A 221 7.18 3.31 -10.28
CA GLU A 221 8.62 3.43 -10.56
C GLU A 221 9.41 2.50 -9.63
N ILE A 222 9.02 2.40 -8.36
CA ILE A 222 9.69 1.55 -7.36
C ILE A 222 9.60 0.06 -7.73
N SER A 223 8.50 -0.37 -8.33
CA SER A 223 8.34 -1.75 -8.78
C SER A 223 9.34 -2.15 -9.87
N LYS A 224 9.96 -1.18 -10.57
CA LYS A 224 10.97 -1.40 -11.62
C LYS A 224 12.41 -1.44 -11.10
N LEU A 225 12.65 -0.99 -9.86
CA LEU A 225 13.99 -1.06 -9.26
C LEU A 225 14.40 -2.51 -8.97
N PRO A 226 15.68 -2.85 -9.13
CA PRO A 226 16.21 -4.15 -8.72
C PRO A 226 16.03 -4.31 -7.21
N LYS A 227 15.44 -5.43 -6.79
CA LYS A 227 15.20 -5.74 -5.40
C LYS A 227 15.27 -7.25 -5.19
N THR A 228 15.74 -7.66 -4.03
CA THR A 228 15.82 -9.07 -3.63
C THR A 228 14.44 -9.72 -3.60
N GLU A 229 13.39 -8.94 -3.32
CA GLU A 229 12.01 -9.41 -3.21
C GLU A 229 11.03 -8.53 -4.00
N PRO A 230 10.31 -9.06 -5.02
CA PRO A 230 9.43 -8.27 -5.89
C PRO A 230 8.34 -7.47 -5.17
N ASP A 231 7.83 -7.96 -4.03
CA ASP A 231 6.70 -7.42 -3.27
C ASP A 231 7.11 -6.82 -1.91
N HIS A 232 8.42 -6.56 -1.73
CA HIS A 232 9.02 -6.16 -0.45
C HIS A 232 8.28 -5.00 0.24
N LEU A 233 8.10 -3.89 -0.48
CA LEU A 233 7.53 -2.67 0.07
C LEU A 233 6.07 -2.88 0.51
N ASN A 234 5.26 -3.59 -0.28
CA ASN A 234 3.87 -3.86 0.09
C ASN A 234 3.80 -4.77 1.33
N ARG A 235 4.66 -5.79 1.42
CA ARG A 235 4.73 -6.65 2.61
C ARG A 235 5.19 -5.89 3.84
N ALA A 236 6.17 -4.99 3.70
CA ALA A 236 6.64 -4.15 4.79
C ALA A 236 5.53 -3.24 5.34
N PHE A 237 4.79 -2.55 4.46
CA PHE A 237 3.62 -1.74 4.87
C PHE A 237 2.52 -2.58 5.49
N LYS A 238 2.19 -3.73 4.90
CA LYS A 238 1.18 -4.64 5.45
C LYS A 238 1.57 -5.18 6.82
N LEU A 239 2.84 -5.48 7.03
CA LEU A 239 3.38 -5.95 8.31
C LEU A 239 3.33 -4.83 9.36
N ALA A 240 3.77 -3.61 8.99
CA ALA A 240 3.68 -2.44 9.86
C ALA A 240 2.23 -2.15 10.24
N TYR A 241 1.31 -2.07 9.27
CA TYR A 241 -0.12 -1.91 9.55
C TYR A 241 -0.65 -2.97 10.52
N SER A 242 -0.31 -4.24 10.29
CA SER A 242 -0.76 -5.34 11.15
C SER A 242 -0.22 -5.22 12.56
N ALA A 243 1.06 -4.85 12.72
CA ALA A 243 1.70 -4.67 14.01
C ALA A 243 1.08 -3.52 14.82
N TRP A 244 0.91 -2.35 14.19
CA TRP A 244 0.32 -1.18 14.83
C TRP A 244 -1.17 -1.38 15.13
N SER A 245 -1.93 -1.97 14.20
CA SER A 245 -3.35 -2.28 14.41
C SER A 245 -3.55 -3.27 15.56
N GLU A 246 -2.75 -4.34 15.62
CA GLU A 246 -2.91 -5.35 16.68
C GLU A 246 -2.47 -4.80 18.05
N SER A 247 -1.39 -4.01 18.07
CA SER A 247 -0.96 -3.30 19.26
C SER A 247 -2.02 -2.35 19.80
N SER A 248 -2.71 -1.59 18.92
CA SER A 248 -3.82 -0.73 19.30
C SER A 248 -4.93 -1.51 20.01
N LYS A 249 -5.33 -2.68 19.49
CA LYS A 249 -6.33 -3.54 20.13
C LYS A 249 -5.86 -4.04 21.50
N THR A 250 -4.61 -4.49 21.59
CA THR A 250 -4.01 -4.95 22.85
C THR A 250 -4.00 -3.85 23.90
N LEU A 251 -3.66 -2.62 23.50
CA LEU A 251 -3.61 -1.46 24.40
C LEU A 251 -5.01 -0.96 24.79
N ALA A 252 -5.99 -1.03 23.88
CA ALA A 252 -7.38 -0.63 24.11
C ALA A 252 -8.19 -1.66 24.92
N ALA A 253 -7.67 -2.88 25.10
CA ALA A 253 -8.38 -3.93 25.81
C ALA A 253 -8.70 -3.50 27.26
N PRO A 254 -9.90 -3.85 27.79
CA PRO A 254 -10.28 -3.53 29.17
C PRO A 254 -9.26 -4.05 30.19
N ALA A 255 -8.72 -5.24 29.93
CA ALA A 255 -7.61 -5.83 30.65
C ALA A 255 -6.51 -6.24 29.66
N ILE A 256 -5.25 -6.07 30.08
CA ILE A 256 -4.08 -6.42 29.29
C ILE A 256 -3.35 -7.59 29.96
N ALA A 257 -2.78 -8.49 29.16
CA ALA A 257 -1.98 -9.60 29.69
C ALA A 257 -0.66 -9.10 30.29
N GLN A 258 -0.06 -9.91 31.18
CA GLN A 258 1.15 -9.55 31.93
C GLN A 258 2.33 -9.18 31.03
N LEU A 259 2.59 -9.95 29.97
CA LEU A 259 3.73 -9.72 29.09
C LEU A 259 3.62 -8.39 28.30
N PRO A 260 2.51 -8.09 27.59
CA PRO A 260 2.29 -6.77 26.99
C PRO A 260 2.44 -5.59 27.96
N GLU A 261 1.94 -5.72 29.20
CA GLU A 261 2.08 -4.69 30.22
C GLU A 261 3.55 -4.48 30.62
N LEU A 262 4.30 -5.58 30.75
CA LEU A 262 5.72 -5.56 31.08
C LEU A 262 6.55 -4.94 29.94
N LEU A 263 6.29 -5.33 28.69
CA LEU A 263 6.95 -4.77 27.50
C LEU A 263 6.73 -3.26 27.41
N MET A 264 5.51 -2.80 27.63
CA MET A 264 5.20 -1.37 27.68
C MET A 264 6.03 -0.65 28.76
N SER A 265 6.16 -1.25 29.94
CA SER A 265 6.93 -0.69 31.06
C SER A 265 8.42 -0.65 30.74
N TYR A 266 8.96 -1.70 30.12
CA TYR A 266 10.37 -1.75 29.71
C TYR A 266 10.70 -0.75 28.60
N VAL A 267 9.79 -0.54 27.65
CA VAL A 267 10.04 0.34 26.50
C VAL A 267 9.73 1.81 26.80
N LEU A 268 8.66 2.10 27.55
CA LEU A 268 8.14 3.45 27.77
C LEU A 268 8.25 3.93 29.23
N GLY A 269 8.59 3.04 30.16
CA GLY A 269 8.58 3.30 31.60
C GLY A 269 7.21 3.03 32.25
N ASP A 270 7.20 2.82 33.57
CA ASP A 270 6.01 2.39 34.32
C ASP A 270 4.83 3.36 34.22
N GLY A 271 5.08 4.66 34.06
CA GLY A 271 4.04 5.68 33.91
C GLY A 271 3.16 5.50 32.66
N ALA A 272 3.59 4.68 31.70
CA ALA A 272 2.82 4.42 30.48
C ALA A 272 1.55 3.62 30.76
N LYS A 273 1.51 2.86 31.87
CA LYS A 273 0.35 2.06 32.29
C LYS A 273 -0.90 2.89 32.52
N GLU A 274 -0.75 4.08 33.08
CA GLU A 274 -1.86 4.97 33.39
C GLU A 274 -2.38 5.68 32.13
N ARG A 275 -1.59 5.71 31.05
CA ARG A 275 -1.89 6.40 29.79
C ARG A 275 -2.11 5.45 28.61
N ARG A 276 -2.53 4.20 28.87
CA ARG A 276 -2.81 3.21 27.83
C ARG A 276 -3.81 3.68 26.79
N GLY A 277 -4.82 4.46 27.19
CA GLY A 277 -5.82 5.01 26.27
C GLY A 277 -5.21 5.92 25.21
N GLU A 278 -4.32 6.82 25.63
CA GLU A 278 -3.58 7.72 24.73
C GLU A 278 -2.67 6.93 23.76
N LEU A 279 -2.01 5.88 24.26
CA LEU A 279 -1.23 4.97 23.43
C LEU A 279 -2.12 4.25 22.42
N ALA A 280 -3.25 3.68 22.84
CA ALA A 280 -4.15 2.95 21.95
C ALA A 280 -4.64 3.83 20.79
N GLU A 281 -4.98 5.10 21.05
CA GLU A 281 -5.37 6.09 20.05
C GLU A 281 -4.21 6.43 19.10
N THR A 282 -3.02 6.65 19.64
CA THR A 282 -1.80 6.88 18.85
C THR A 282 -1.56 5.72 17.89
N TYR A 283 -1.59 4.50 18.39
CA TYR A 283 -1.38 3.30 17.57
C TYR A 283 -2.49 3.10 16.53
N SER A 284 -3.74 3.40 16.89
CA SER A 284 -4.88 3.33 15.98
C SER A 284 -4.71 4.32 14.82
N THR A 285 -4.37 5.57 15.12
CA THR A 285 -4.18 6.64 14.13
C THR A 285 -3.02 6.32 13.20
N THR A 286 -1.89 5.86 13.74
CA THR A 286 -0.74 5.43 12.92
C THR A 286 -1.08 4.22 12.06
N ALA A 287 -1.85 3.25 12.57
CA ALA A 287 -2.33 2.13 11.78
C ALA A 287 -3.22 2.60 10.62
N CYS A 288 -4.13 3.56 10.84
CA CYS A 288 -4.94 4.16 9.77
C CYS A 288 -4.06 4.83 8.71
N MET A 289 -3.03 5.59 9.10
CA MET A 289 -2.10 6.20 8.14
C MET A 289 -1.30 5.14 7.38
N LEU A 290 -0.74 4.13 8.05
CA LEU A 290 -0.03 3.02 7.41
C LEU A 290 -0.92 2.28 6.39
N LYS A 291 -2.22 2.14 6.70
CA LYS A 291 -3.21 1.59 5.78
C LYS A 291 -3.39 2.47 4.54
N ASP A 292 -3.43 3.79 4.69
CA ASP A 292 -3.54 4.74 3.56
C ASP A 292 -2.35 4.64 2.60
N TYR A 293 -1.12 4.49 3.13
CA TYR A 293 0.06 4.20 2.32
C TYR A 293 0.02 2.83 1.64
N ASN A 294 -0.75 1.88 2.15
CA ASN A 294 -0.76 0.48 1.70
C ASN A 294 -1.89 0.13 0.71
N GLU A 295 -3.10 0.67 0.89
CA GLU A 295 -4.32 0.18 0.24
C GLU A 295 -4.87 1.09 -0.88
N GLY A 296 -4.04 1.95 -1.48
CA GLY A 296 -4.46 2.80 -2.60
C GLY A 296 -5.06 4.15 -2.20
N GLY A 297 -4.89 4.56 -0.94
CA GLY A 297 -5.31 5.86 -0.43
C GLY A 297 -4.48 7.04 -0.94
N GLY A 298 -4.74 8.25 -0.42
CA GLY A 298 -4.11 9.49 -0.91
C GLY A 298 -2.58 9.48 -0.84
N HIS A 299 -2.02 8.73 0.11
CA HIS A 299 -0.59 8.58 0.30
C HIS A 299 0.03 7.35 -0.38
N TYR A 300 -0.76 6.50 -1.04
CA TYR A 300 -0.30 5.23 -1.62
C TYR A 300 0.93 5.36 -2.54
N ASN A 301 0.97 6.44 -3.32
CA ASN A 301 2.06 6.77 -4.22
C ASN A 301 3.05 7.80 -3.66
N GLN A 302 2.90 8.28 -2.42
CA GLN A 302 3.75 9.32 -1.83
C GLN A 302 5.01 8.70 -1.19
N ILE A 303 5.78 7.98 -2.00
CA ILE A 303 7.03 7.32 -1.59
C ILE A 303 8.09 7.61 -2.65
N ALA A 304 9.29 8.02 -2.23
CA ALA A 304 10.43 8.23 -3.11
C ALA A 304 11.65 7.45 -2.62
N ILE A 305 12.36 6.82 -3.56
CA ILE A 305 13.60 6.09 -3.28
C ILE A 305 14.79 6.98 -3.59
N MET A 306 15.64 7.20 -2.59
CA MET A 306 16.86 7.98 -2.68
C MET A 306 18.08 7.09 -2.92
N LYS A 307 19.04 7.64 -3.66
CA LYS A 307 20.35 7.07 -3.93
C LYS A 307 21.37 7.66 -2.97
N ASN A 308 22.17 6.81 -2.33
CA ASN A 308 23.37 7.19 -1.58
C ASN A 308 23.13 8.32 -0.56
N TYR A 309 22.12 8.19 0.30
CA TYR A 309 21.91 9.11 1.41
C TYR A 309 22.58 8.57 2.68
N SER A 310 23.42 9.37 3.33
CA SER A 310 24.21 8.97 4.51
C SER A 310 23.62 9.47 5.84
N GLY A 311 22.41 10.03 5.82
CA GLY A 311 21.79 10.65 7.01
C GLY A 311 20.88 9.73 7.82
N THR A 312 19.93 9.07 7.16
CA THR A 312 18.95 8.17 7.78
C THR A 312 18.42 7.19 6.72
N ASP A 313 17.90 6.05 7.15
CA ASP A 313 17.33 5.04 6.25
C ASP A 313 16.05 5.54 5.57
N ALA A 314 15.25 6.33 6.29
CA ALA A 314 14.09 7.01 5.76
C ALA A 314 13.81 8.31 6.53
N PHE A 315 12.98 9.17 5.97
CA PHE A 315 12.39 10.31 6.66
C PHE A 315 11.07 10.73 6.01
N ILE A 316 10.23 11.41 6.80
CA ILE A 316 9.14 12.27 6.31
C ILE A 316 9.43 13.70 6.74
N ASP A 317 9.37 14.64 5.79
CA ASP A 317 9.39 16.06 6.12
C ASP A 317 8.01 16.47 6.66
N LEU A 318 7.97 16.99 7.89
CA LEU A 318 6.75 17.42 8.56
C LEU A 318 6.11 18.65 7.92
N GLU A 319 6.86 19.43 7.14
CA GLU A 319 6.35 20.54 6.34
C GLU A 319 5.87 20.09 4.96
N ASP A 320 6.21 18.86 4.54
CA ASP A 320 5.72 18.31 3.29
C ASP A 320 4.19 18.13 3.35
N GLN A 321 3.51 18.87 2.48
CA GLN A 321 2.05 18.82 2.32
C GLN A 321 1.58 17.48 1.77
N HIS A 322 2.47 16.73 1.11
CA HIS A 322 2.19 15.41 0.57
C HIS A 322 2.61 14.28 1.52
N LYS A 323 3.24 14.61 2.65
CA LYS A 323 3.74 13.68 3.67
C LYS A 323 4.60 12.55 3.10
N ARG A 324 5.34 12.79 2.02
CA ARG A 324 6.05 11.73 1.31
C ARG A 324 7.08 11.06 2.20
N ILE A 325 7.18 9.74 2.07
CA ILE A 325 8.25 8.96 2.66
C ILE A 325 9.43 8.95 1.69
N PHE A 326 10.54 9.56 2.08
CA PHE A 326 11.81 9.46 1.40
C PHE A 326 12.60 8.34 2.04
N MET A 327 12.98 7.31 1.28
CA MET A 327 13.68 6.14 1.83
C MET A 327 14.88 5.77 0.97
N VAL A 328 15.95 5.28 1.58
CA VAL A 328 17.13 4.83 0.86
C VAL A 328 16.87 3.51 0.12
N GLU A 329 17.54 3.31 -1.01
CA GLU A 329 17.42 2.08 -1.81
C GLU A 329 17.73 0.81 -1.01
N ASP A 330 18.69 0.86 -0.08
CA ASP A 330 19.09 -0.29 0.75
C ASP A 330 17.95 -0.89 1.56
N LEU A 331 16.95 -0.09 1.97
CA LEU A 331 15.77 -0.57 2.68
C LEU A 331 14.89 -1.50 1.86
N LEU A 332 15.02 -1.51 0.53
CA LEU A 332 14.34 -2.48 -0.34
C LEU A 332 14.98 -3.87 -0.29
N ASN A 333 16.15 -3.99 0.34
CA ASN A 333 16.94 -5.22 0.44
C ASN A 333 17.21 -5.68 1.88
N VAL A 334 16.78 -4.90 2.88
CA VAL A 334 16.71 -5.30 4.29
C VAL A 334 15.56 -6.30 4.48
N HIS A 335 15.59 -7.11 5.52
CA HIS A 335 14.52 -8.01 5.88
C HIS A 335 13.20 -7.25 6.11
N VAL A 336 12.09 -7.80 5.63
CA VAL A 336 10.77 -7.12 5.63
C VAL A 336 10.33 -6.63 7.01
N ALA A 337 10.72 -7.33 8.09
CA ALA A 337 10.46 -6.89 9.45
C ALA A 337 11.21 -5.59 9.81
N GLY A 338 12.47 -5.46 9.39
CA GLY A 338 13.26 -4.24 9.56
C GLY A 338 12.65 -3.05 8.85
N THR A 339 12.36 -3.20 7.56
CA THR A 339 11.68 -2.14 6.78
C THR A 339 10.33 -1.78 7.39
N SER A 340 9.58 -2.75 7.94
CA SER A 340 8.30 -2.46 8.61
C SER A 340 8.45 -1.60 9.87
N ILE A 341 9.52 -1.80 10.64
CA ILE A 341 9.83 -0.96 11.82
C ILE A 341 10.15 0.46 11.36
N THR A 342 10.95 0.62 10.31
CA THR A 342 11.28 1.93 9.75
C THR A 342 10.04 2.65 9.22
N LEU A 343 9.19 1.98 8.44
CA LEU A 343 7.94 2.58 7.94
C LEU A 343 6.99 2.97 9.09
N GLY A 344 6.86 2.13 10.11
CA GLY A 344 6.08 2.46 11.30
C GLY A 344 6.62 3.68 12.06
N HIS A 345 7.94 3.78 12.20
CA HIS A 345 8.62 4.95 12.76
C HIS A 345 8.30 6.21 11.96
N GLU A 346 8.54 6.20 10.65
CA GLU A 346 8.32 7.38 9.81
C GLU A 346 6.87 7.86 9.83
N VAL A 347 5.92 6.94 9.63
CA VAL A 347 4.50 7.29 9.60
C VAL A 347 4.02 7.79 10.97
N SER A 348 4.64 7.36 12.08
CA SER A 348 4.30 7.86 13.41
C SER A 348 4.57 9.36 13.58
N HIS A 349 5.53 9.96 12.86
CA HIS A 349 5.74 11.41 12.91
C HIS A 349 4.55 12.21 12.35
N THR A 350 3.78 11.61 11.44
CA THR A 350 2.68 12.30 10.74
C THR A 350 1.40 12.40 11.56
N VAL A 351 1.29 11.66 12.67
CA VAL A 351 0.06 11.60 13.47
C VAL A 351 0.07 12.62 14.62
N LEU A 352 -1.12 12.95 15.10
CA LEU A 352 -1.33 13.75 16.32
C LEU A 352 -0.66 15.14 16.33
N ASN A 353 -0.68 15.85 15.20
CA ASN A 353 -0.11 17.21 15.05
C ASN A 353 1.39 17.27 15.40
N ASN A 354 2.21 16.38 14.82
CA ASN A 354 3.68 16.36 14.97
C ASN A 354 4.15 16.15 16.42
N LYS A 355 3.36 15.42 17.22
CA LYS A 355 3.68 15.12 18.63
C LYS A 355 4.68 13.99 18.82
N ILE A 356 5.05 13.27 17.77
CA ILE A 356 6.04 12.20 17.86
C ILE A 356 7.34 12.67 17.22
N LEU A 357 8.45 12.56 17.95
CA LEU A 357 9.78 13.07 17.57
C LEU A 357 10.86 12.03 17.93
N ASP A 358 12.11 12.31 17.55
CA ASP A 358 13.26 11.43 17.83
C ASP A 358 14.03 11.87 19.08
N PHE A 359 13.46 11.55 20.24
CA PHE A 359 14.13 11.78 21.53
C PHE A 359 15.25 10.77 21.79
N GLY A 360 15.11 9.53 21.32
CA GLY A 360 16.07 8.46 21.53
C GLY A 360 16.09 7.46 20.38
N TYR A 361 17.29 7.16 19.88
CA TYR A 361 17.52 6.17 18.84
C TYR A 361 17.72 4.79 19.46
N LEU A 362 16.80 3.86 19.17
CA LEU A 362 16.90 2.48 19.61
C LEU A 362 17.68 1.66 18.59
N ALA A 363 18.58 0.80 19.08
CA ALA A 363 19.23 -0.18 18.23
C ALA A 363 18.19 -1.25 17.85
N ALA A 364 17.98 -1.45 16.54
CA ALA A 364 17.04 -2.41 16.02
C ALA A 364 17.75 -3.29 15.00
N GLY A 365 18.36 -4.40 15.43
CA GLY A 365 19.17 -5.26 14.55
C GLY A 365 18.41 -5.78 13.32
N LEU A 366 17.08 -5.90 13.41
CA LEU A 366 16.21 -6.19 12.26
C LEU A 366 16.31 -5.16 11.13
N ARG A 367 16.59 -3.88 11.42
CA ARG A 367 16.78 -2.82 10.42
C ARG A 367 18.06 -3.00 9.61
N ASP A 368 19.03 -3.76 10.14
CA ASP A 368 20.30 -4.06 9.48
C ASP A 368 20.34 -5.48 8.86
N GLU A 369 19.35 -6.31 9.15
CA GLU A 369 19.29 -7.71 8.69
C GLU A 369 19.06 -7.76 7.17
N LYS A 370 19.97 -8.38 6.43
CA LYS A 370 19.90 -8.50 4.96
C LYS A 370 19.49 -9.89 4.47
N ALA A 371 19.37 -10.86 5.38
CA ALA A 371 18.88 -12.18 5.04
C ALA A 371 17.43 -12.10 4.54
N ALA A 372 17.15 -12.74 3.40
CA ALA A 372 15.81 -12.76 2.82
C ALA A 372 14.78 -13.52 3.67
N ALA A 373 15.26 -14.41 4.56
CA ALA A 373 14.50 -15.13 5.57
C ALA A 373 15.43 -15.46 6.75
N ILE A 374 14.90 -15.47 7.97
CA ILE A 374 15.66 -15.75 9.20
C ILE A 374 14.99 -16.86 10.02
N SER A 375 15.74 -17.48 10.93
CA SER A 375 15.17 -18.43 11.88
C SER A 375 14.37 -17.71 12.97
N GLU A 376 13.46 -18.43 13.62
CA GLU A 376 12.75 -17.90 14.79
C GLU A 376 13.69 -17.44 15.91
N ASP A 377 14.77 -18.17 16.19
CA ASP A 377 15.76 -17.79 17.19
C ASP A 377 16.46 -16.47 16.83
N SER A 378 16.84 -16.29 15.57
CA SER A 378 17.46 -15.05 15.09
C SER A 378 16.48 -13.87 15.19
N TYR A 379 15.22 -14.08 14.83
CA TYR A 379 14.17 -13.05 14.99
C TYR A 379 14.00 -12.65 16.46
N ILE A 380 13.94 -13.61 17.38
CA ILE A 380 13.82 -13.34 18.82
C ILE A 380 15.05 -12.58 19.33
N GLN A 381 16.27 -13.00 18.97
CA GLN A 381 17.50 -12.31 19.37
C GLN A 381 17.51 -10.83 18.95
N HIS A 382 17.03 -10.53 17.74
CA HIS A 382 16.91 -9.14 17.30
C HIS A 382 15.89 -8.34 18.12
N LEU A 383 14.75 -8.94 18.49
CA LEU A 383 13.76 -8.30 19.36
C LEU A 383 14.31 -8.06 20.77
N GLU A 384 15.03 -9.02 21.33
CA GLU A 384 15.70 -8.88 22.64
C GLU A 384 16.75 -7.76 22.61
N GLY A 385 17.52 -7.63 21.53
CA GLY A 385 18.44 -6.51 21.31
C GLY A 385 17.71 -5.16 21.33
N GLY A 386 16.58 -5.07 20.63
CA GLY A 386 15.70 -3.90 20.64
C GLY A 386 15.14 -3.56 22.02
N LEU A 387 14.69 -4.57 22.76
CA LEU A 387 14.16 -4.42 24.11
C LEU A 387 15.23 -3.92 25.08
N ASN A 388 16.42 -4.53 25.03
CA ASN A 388 17.57 -4.10 25.83
C ASN A 388 17.94 -2.64 25.53
N SER A 389 17.94 -2.25 24.24
CA SER A 389 18.18 -0.87 23.85
C SER A 389 17.12 0.08 24.43
N ALA A 390 15.85 -0.30 24.40
CA ALA A 390 14.76 0.50 24.98
C ALA A 390 14.90 0.66 26.51
N MET A 391 15.30 -0.40 27.20
CA MET A 391 15.53 -0.40 28.64
C MET A 391 16.66 0.54 29.06
N GLU A 392 17.69 0.74 28.23
CA GLU A 392 18.74 1.74 28.48
C GLU A 392 18.17 3.17 28.58
N TYR A 393 17.09 3.46 27.86
CA TYR A 393 16.41 4.75 27.93
C TYR A 393 15.43 4.83 29.11
N SER A 394 14.55 3.84 29.28
CA SER A 394 13.54 3.86 30.35
C SER A 394 14.18 3.80 31.75
N TYR A 395 15.34 3.15 31.89
CA TYR A 395 16.12 3.12 33.14
C TYR A 395 17.13 4.25 33.28
N GLY A 396 17.13 5.22 32.35
CA GLY A 396 17.89 6.46 32.46
C GLY A 396 19.39 6.37 32.14
N ARG A 397 19.88 5.21 31.67
CA ARG A 397 21.28 5.04 31.23
C ARG A 397 21.62 5.90 30.01
N LYS A 398 20.61 6.31 29.24
CA LYS A 398 20.74 7.21 28.07
C LYS A 398 20.22 8.64 28.30
N ASN A 399 20.07 9.09 29.55
CA ASN A 399 19.61 10.45 29.86
C ASN A 399 20.41 11.54 29.16
N ALA A 400 21.74 11.44 29.15
CA ALA A 400 22.59 12.43 28.48
C ALA A 400 22.37 12.47 26.96
N HIS A 401 22.04 11.34 26.35
CA HIS A 401 21.72 11.28 24.93
C HIS A 401 20.35 11.94 24.67
N MET A 402 19.31 11.54 25.40
CA MET A 402 17.96 12.14 25.27
C MET A 402 18.01 13.65 25.47
N PHE A 403 18.71 14.12 26.50
CA PHE A 403 18.81 15.54 26.79
C PHE A 403 19.44 16.33 25.62
N ARG A 404 20.55 15.83 25.06
CA ARG A 404 21.18 16.45 23.88
C ARG A 404 20.26 16.44 22.65
N SER A 405 19.46 15.40 22.45
CA SER A 405 18.47 15.36 21.37
C SER A 405 17.40 16.44 21.56
N VAL A 406 16.88 16.62 22.77
CA VAL A 406 15.93 17.68 23.13
C VAL A 406 16.54 19.06 22.86
N GLU A 407 17.74 19.33 23.36
CA GLU A 407 18.44 20.62 23.14
C GLU A 407 18.62 20.91 21.64
N ARG A 408 19.05 19.91 20.87
CA ARG A 408 19.22 20.02 19.41
C ARG A 408 17.89 20.33 18.72
N MET A 409 16.80 19.67 19.11
CA MET A 409 15.47 19.90 18.53
C MET A 409 14.94 21.30 18.86
N ILE A 410 15.18 21.81 20.07
CA ILE A 410 14.84 23.20 20.43
C ILE A 410 15.66 24.17 19.58
N GLY A 411 16.98 23.96 19.48
CA GLY A 411 17.86 24.81 18.67
C GLY A 411 17.52 24.83 17.17
N LYS A 412 16.91 23.76 16.65
CA LYS A 412 16.41 23.66 15.28
C LYS A 412 14.95 24.08 15.11
N ASN A 413 14.28 24.59 16.15
CA ASN A 413 12.85 24.92 16.16
C ASN A 413 11.91 23.73 15.84
N VAL A 414 12.39 22.49 15.97
CA VAL A 414 11.56 21.27 15.80
C VAL A 414 10.71 21.03 17.05
N LEU A 415 11.26 21.30 18.24
CA LEU A 415 10.56 21.21 19.52
C LEU A 415 10.34 22.61 20.09
N SER A 416 9.08 23.04 20.20
CA SER A 416 8.77 24.33 20.81
C SER A 416 9.13 24.37 22.30
N THR A 417 9.56 25.53 22.76
CA THR A 417 9.87 25.78 24.18
C THR A 417 8.73 25.36 25.09
N GLU A 418 7.50 25.78 24.78
CA GLU A 418 6.31 25.45 25.59
C GLU A 418 6.10 23.92 25.72
N ARG A 419 6.32 23.18 24.64
CA ARG A 419 6.21 21.72 24.64
C ARG A 419 7.36 21.08 25.40
N ALA A 420 8.59 21.57 25.27
CA ALA A 420 9.73 21.09 26.05
C ALA A 420 9.49 21.25 27.56
N LEU A 421 8.99 22.42 27.99
CA LEU A 421 8.64 22.69 29.38
C LEU A 421 7.59 21.69 29.92
N ARG A 422 6.55 21.39 29.12
CA ARG A 422 5.56 20.36 29.48
C ARG A 422 6.17 18.96 29.60
N LEU A 423 7.00 18.55 28.63
CA LEU A 423 7.62 17.22 28.64
C LEU A 423 8.53 17.02 29.85
N PHE A 424 9.27 18.07 30.25
CA PHE A 424 10.15 18.08 31.41
C PHE A 424 9.44 18.39 32.74
N GLU A 425 8.15 18.75 32.70
CA GLU A 425 7.35 19.16 33.85
C GLU A 425 7.98 20.33 34.63
N VAL A 426 8.48 21.32 33.90
CA VAL A 426 9.13 22.52 34.44
C VAL A 426 8.44 23.79 33.97
N LYS A 427 8.61 24.88 34.71
CA LYS A 427 7.99 26.18 34.40
C LYS A 427 8.90 27.11 33.61
N SER A 428 10.21 26.88 33.63
CA SER A 428 11.20 27.71 32.95
C SER A 428 12.26 26.87 32.24
N MET A 429 12.86 27.43 31.19
CA MET A 429 13.94 26.78 30.45
C MET A 429 15.22 26.61 31.29
N GLN A 430 15.41 27.44 32.33
CA GLN A 430 16.54 27.35 33.24
C GLN A 430 16.47 26.10 34.14
N ASP A 431 15.26 25.59 34.36
CA ASP A 431 15.01 24.39 35.15
C ASP A 431 15.07 23.11 34.31
N MET A 432 15.10 23.24 32.98
CA MET A 432 15.26 22.12 32.07
C MET A 432 16.72 21.65 32.07
N LYS A 433 17.04 20.73 32.98
CA LYS A 433 18.38 20.15 33.14
C LYS A 433 18.35 18.63 33.01
N ILE A 434 19.50 18.04 32.70
CA ILE A 434 19.64 16.60 32.54
C ILE A 434 19.19 15.82 33.80
N GLU A 435 19.37 16.38 34.99
CA GLU A 435 18.97 15.76 36.27
C GLU A 435 17.47 15.55 36.36
N ARG A 436 16.66 16.33 35.64
CA ARG A 436 15.20 16.14 35.59
C ARG A 436 14.83 14.81 34.94
N LEU A 437 15.67 14.28 34.04
CA LEU A 437 15.50 12.95 33.45
C LEU A 437 15.80 11.82 34.45
N SER A 438 16.28 12.09 35.66
CA SER A 438 16.36 11.07 36.72
C SER A 438 14.98 10.67 37.24
N ASP A 439 13.97 11.51 37.04
CA ASP A 439 12.56 11.20 37.32
C ASP A 439 11.99 10.26 36.23
N PRO A 440 11.50 9.06 36.59
CA PRO A 440 10.87 8.15 35.65
C PRO A 440 9.69 8.76 34.89
N ALA A 441 8.88 9.61 35.52
CA ALA A 441 7.70 10.21 34.88
C ALA A 441 8.10 11.08 33.68
N VAL A 442 9.18 11.85 33.82
CA VAL A 442 9.72 12.71 32.76
C VAL A 442 10.25 11.86 31.60
N ARG A 443 10.98 10.78 31.90
CA ARG A 443 11.44 9.85 30.85
C ARG A 443 10.26 9.24 30.11
N THR A 444 9.21 8.84 30.83
CA THR A 444 7.99 8.31 30.22
C THR A 444 7.28 9.33 29.34
N ASN A 445 7.26 10.62 29.71
CA ASN A 445 6.75 11.69 28.83
C ASN A 445 7.51 11.73 27.49
N LEU A 446 8.84 11.65 27.52
CA LEU A 446 9.65 11.66 26.30
C LEU A 446 9.47 10.36 25.48
N LEU A 447 9.53 9.20 26.12
CA LEU A 447 9.47 7.90 25.44
C LEU A 447 8.10 7.60 24.82
N MET A 448 7.00 8.04 25.45
CA MET A 448 5.68 7.94 24.84
C MET A 448 5.49 8.86 23.62
N ASN A 449 6.39 9.82 23.42
CA ASN A 449 6.42 10.70 22.26
C ASN A 449 7.64 10.41 21.36
N ASN A 450 8.30 9.26 21.54
CA ASN A 450 9.49 8.87 20.79
C ASN A 450 9.16 7.87 19.68
N ALA A 451 9.44 8.20 18.41
CA ALA A 451 9.07 7.37 17.26
C ALA A 451 9.67 5.96 17.33
N ASP A 452 10.97 5.84 17.65
CA ASP A 452 11.63 4.55 17.79
C ASP A 452 11.02 3.67 18.90
N SER A 453 10.68 4.26 20.04
CA SER A 453 10.06 3.53 21.16
C SER A 453 8.71 2.96 20.76
N LEU A 454 7.88 3.75 20.08
CA LEU A 454 6.55 3.33 19.63
C LEU A 454 6.65 2.26 18.52
N ALA A 455 7.54 2.46 17.55
CA ALA A 455 7.76 1.50 16.47
C ALA A 455 8.26 0.15 16.99
N MET A 456 9.22 0.15 17.92
CA MET A 456 9.75 -1.08 18.53
C MET A 456 8.67 -1.82 19.33
N LEU A 457 7.94 -1.10 20.20
CA LEU A 457 6.87 -1.69 20.99
C LEU A 457 5.76 -2.26 20.09
N SER A 458 5.51 -1.68 18.91
CA SER A 458 4.49 -2.19 17.97
C SER A 458 4.75 -3.62 17.51
N ILE A 459 6.02 -3.96 17.23
CA ILE A 459 6.38 -5.30 16.78
C ILE A 459 6.36 -6.30 17.93
N MET A 460 6.78 -5.87 19.13
CA MET A 460 6.79 -6.71 20.33
C MET A 460 5.38 -7.07 20.79
N LEU A 461 4.45 -6.10 20.83
CA LEU A 461 3.07 -6.34 21.24
C LEU A 461 2.31 -7.21 20.23
N ALA A 462 2.69 -7.16 18.95
CA ALA A 462 2.05 -7.91 17.87
C ALA A 462 2.85 -9.14 17.42
N GLU A 463 3.77 -9.66 18.25
CA GLU A 463 4.76 -10.68 17.86
C GLU A 463 4.13 -11.89 17.15
N SER A 464 3.05 -12.44 17.70
CA SER A 464 2.36 -13.60 17.12
C SER A 464 1.80 -13.32 15.71
N THR A 465 1.16 -12.15 15.53
CA THR A 465 0.62 -11.70 14.24
C THR A 465 1.73 -11.45 13.22
N VAL A 466 2.84 -10.87 13.66
CA VAL A 466 4.03 -10.62 12.84
C VAL A 466 4.67 -11.95 12.42
N LYS A 467 4.96 -12.85 13.35
CA LYS A 467 5.52 -14.19 13.07
C LYS A 467 4.63 -14.99 12.10
N SER A 468 3.31 -14.97 12.30
CA SER A 468 2.36 -15.64 11.41
C SER A 468 2.43 -15.11 9.97
N SER A 469 2.54 -13.79 9.81
CA SER A 469 2.67 -13.14 8.50
C SER A 469 4.01 -13.49 7.84
N LEU A 470 5.11 -13.42 8.59
CA LEU A 470 6.44 -13.75 8.10
C LEU A 470 6.55 -15.22 7.66
N ARG A 471 6.05 -16.18 8.46
CA ARG A 471 6.02 -17.60 8.09
C ARG A 471 5.23 -17.84 6.81
N ARG A 472 4.06 -17.21 6.68
CA ARG A 472 3.22 -17.29 5.47
C ARG A 472 3.94 -16.81 4.22
N TRP A 473 4.85 -15.85 4.36
CA TRP A 473 5.65 -15.30 3.25
C TRP A 473 6.99 -16.01 3.05
N GLY A 474 7.31 -17.04 3.83
CA GLY A 474 8.60 -17.72 3.80
C GLY A 474 9.76 -16.85 4.27
N LYS A 475 9.49 -15.91 5.19
CA LYS A 475 10.45 -14.93 5.75
C LYS A 475 10.91 -15.30 7.15
N LEU A 476 10.22 -16.23 7.79
CA LEU A 476 10.58 -16.82 9.06
C LEU A 476 10.42 -18.34 8.91
N PHE A 477 11.46 -19.10 9.27
CA PHE A 477 11.46 -20.56 9.21
C PHE A 477 11.77 -21.22 10.54
#